data_AF-A0A3D1NP06-F1
#
_entry.id   AF-A0A3D1NP06-F1
#
_cell.length_a   1.000
_cell.length_b   1.000
_cell.length_c   1.000
_cell.angle_alpha   90.00
_cell.angle_beta   90.00
_cell.angle_gamma   90.00
#
_symmetry.space_group_name_H-M   'P 1'
#
loop_
_entity.id
_entity.type
_entity.pdbx_description
1 polymer ?
#
loop_
_entity_poly.entity_id
_entity_poly.type
_entity_poly.pdbx_seq_one_letter_code
_entity_poly.pdbx_strand_id
1 'polypeptide(L)'
;MVLLPYYAVRSSASDLPAPVSEGFGVSIYEGVYYQSPELKGAQHPDEFLRIAERNGDTEFNDLKSPPEQGIIAFADNFTGIKVTSDKDWSAEYPAGTSLNDKMGVRYVSYAEYIESGYPPGFDLGKDILYDKPLSALQPDDLRVVEYTPSSLSIYSFILYFTSVPDNPGEVHTFTVEFTTSDGMVKTASITCTPEVDPALQ
;
A
#
# COMPACT_ATOMS: atom_id res chain seq x y z
N MET A 1 7.40 -10.09 -2.06
CA MET A 1 6.87 -8.76 -2.38
C MET A 1 7.84 -8.11 -3.36
N VAL A 2 7.33 -7.57 -4.46
CA VAL A 2 8.10 -6.91 -5.53
C VAL A 2 7.52 -5.51 -5.73
N LEU A 3 8.40 -4.51 -5.81
CA LEU A 3 8.00 -3.13 -6.11
C LEU A 3 8.06 -2.93 -7.62
N LEU A 4 7.00 -2.38 -8.20
CA LEU A 4 6.94 -2.11 -9.63
C LEU A 4 7.03 -0.59 -9.88
N PRO A 5 7.91 -0.14 -10.81
CA PRO A 5 7.96 1.27 -11.20
C PRO A 5 6.61 1.68 -11.80
N TYR A 6 6.10 2.83 -11.35
CA TYR A 6 4.83 3.37 -11.81
C TYR A 6 5.02 4.11 -13.14
N TYR A 7 4.06 3.98 -14.06
CA TYR A 7 3.94 4.83 -15.25
C TYR A 7 2.53 5.44 -15.24
N ALA A 8 2.45 6.77 -15.27
CA ALA A 8 1.19 7.51 -15.15
C ALA A 8 0.20 7.20 -16.28
N VAL A 9 -1.05 6.94 -15.92
CA VAL A 9 -2.21 7.02 -16.82
C VAL A 9 -3.19 8.02 -16.23
N ARG A 10 -3.45 9.12 -16.94
CA ARG A 10 -4.55 10.05 -16.59
C ARG A 10 -5.88 9.30 -16.64
N SER A 11 -6.48 9.05 -15.48
CA SER A 11 -7.90 8.71 -15.41
C SER A 11 -8.70 10.00 -15.63
N SER A 12 -9.63 9.99 -16.59
CA SER A 12 -10.55 11.09 -16.84
C SER A 12 -11.78 11.08 -15.92
N ALA A 13 -11.78 10.29 -14.85
CA ALA A 13 -12.86 10.29 -13.86
C ALA A 13 -12.67 11.45 -12.87
N SER A 14 -13.62 12.39 -12.85
CA SER A 14 -13.52 13.71 -12.23
C SER A 14 -13.63 13.75 -10.70
N ASP A 15 -13.95 12.63 -10.05
CA ASP A 15 -14.44 12.65 -8.66
C ASP A 15 -13.55 11.88 -7.67
N LEU A 16 -12.42 11.33 -8.14
CA LEU A 16 -11.42 10.65 -7.33
C LEU A 16 -10.11 11.47 -7.36
N PRO A 17 -9.35 11.55 -6.25
CA PRO A 17 -8.04 12.19 -6.28
C PRO A 17 -7.20 11.47 -7.36
N ALA A 18 -6.70 12.25 -8.32
CA ALA A 18 -5.90 11.72 -9.42
C ALA A 18 -4.78 10.84 -8.85
N PRO A 19 -4.48 9.67 -9.46
CA PRO A 19 -3.37 8.84 -9.01
C PRO A 19 -2.10 9.70 -8.96
N VAL A 20 -1.30 9.54 -7.89
CA VAL A 20 0.01 10.21 -7.84
C VAL A 20 0.80 9.76 -9.04
N SER A 21 1.17 10.71 -9.89
CA SER A 21 1.70 10.42 -11.22
C SER A 21 3.15 9.90 -11.19
N GLU A 22 3.85 10.05 -10.06
CA GLU A 22 5.29 9.78 -9.94
C GLU A 22 5.61 9.07 -8.60
N GLY A 23 6.12 7.84 -8.67
CA GLY A 23 6.35 6.95 -7.52
C GLY A 23 6.51 5.48 -7.92
N PHE A 24 6.30 4.55 -7.00
CA PHE A 24 6.26 3.12 -7.31
C PHE A 24 5.22 2.36 -6.47
N GLY A 25 4.58 1.39 -7.12
CA GLY A 25 3.56 0.53 -6.52
C GLY A 25 4.17 -0.67 -5.81
N VAL A 26 3.49 -1.13 -4.76
CA VAL A 26 3.85 -2.37 -4.06
C VAL A 26 3.01 -3.52 -4.59
N SER A 27 3.67 -4.62 -4.98
CA SER A 27 2.99 -5.82 -5.48
C SER A 27 3.52 -7.09 -4.81
N ILE A 28 2.73 -8.16 -4.84
CA ILE A 28 3.18 -9.48 -4.37
C ILE A 28 3.50 -10.34 -5.59
N TYR A 29 4.77 -10.75 -5.70
CA TYR A 29 5.20 -11.79 -6.63
C TYR A 29 5.04 -13.16 -5.97
N GLU A 30 4.33 -14.08 -6.63
CA GLU A 30 4.07 -15.45 -6.15
C GLU A 30 3.45 -15.50 -4.73
N GLY A 31 2.39 -14.72 -4.52
CA GLY A 31 1.67 -14.69 -3.25
C GLY A 31 0.88 -15.97 -2.96
N VAL A 32 0.73 -16.27 -1.67
CA VAL A 32 -0.23 -17.28 -1.18
C VAL A 32 -1.55 -16.58 -0.90
N TYR A 33 -2.65 -17.13 -1.40
CA TYR A 33 -4.00 -16.63 -1.13
C TYR A 33 -4.61 -17.36 0.07
N TYR A 34 -5.08 -16.60 1.05
CA TYR A 34 -5.91 -17.07 2.15
C TYR A 34 -7.34 -16.65 1.82
N GLN A 35 -8.24 -17.62 1.66
CA GLN A 35 -9.57 -17.37 1.12
C GLN A 35 -10.65 -17.71 2.14
N SER A 36 -11.75 -16.94 2.12
CA SER A 36 -12.88 -17.20 3.01
C SER A 36 -13.46 -18.61 2.77
N PRO A 37 -13.88 -19.30 3.84
CA PRO A 37 -14.39 -20.67 3.75
C PRO A 37 -15.67 -20.81 2.91
N GLU A 38 -16.38 -19.71 2.67
CA GLU A 38 -17.57 -19.64 1.82
C GLU A 38 -17.24 -19.84 0.34
N LEU A 39 -15.99 -19.59 -0.08
CA LEU A 39 -15.58 -19.80 -1.46
C LEU A 39 -15.47 -21.29 -1.79
N LYS A 40 -16.15 -21.73 -2.85
CA LYS A 40 -16.05 -23.11 -3.33
C LYS A 40 -14.60 -23.44 -3.73
N GLY A 41 -13.98 -24.36 -3.02
CA GLY A 41 -12.58 -24.73 -3.24
C GLY A 41 -11.56 -23.76 -2.64
N ALA A 42 -11.96 -23.03 -1.59
CA ALA A 42 -11.11 -22.08 -0.86
C ALA A 42 -9.73 -22.67 -0.52
N GLN A 43 -8.70 -21.86 -0.75
CA GLN A 43 -7.33 -22.14 -0.36
C GLN A 43 -7.05 -21.57 1.03
N HIS A 44 -6.49 -22.40 1.91
CA HIS A 44 -6.07 -22.01 3.27
C HIS A 44 -7.14 -21.30 4.14
N PRO A 45 -8.37 -21.82 4.24
CA PRO A 45 -9.46 -21.15 4.95
C PRO A 45 -9.22 -20.99 6.46
N ASP A 46 -8.51 -21.92 7.10
CA ASP A 46 -8.19 -21.81 8.53
C ASP A 46 -7.30 -20.60 8.84
N GLU A 47 -6.33 -20.31 7.96
CA GLU A 47 -5.48 -19.13 8.11
C GLU A 47 -6.22 -17.85 7.77
N PHE A 48 -7.12 -17.89 6.78
CA PHE A 48 -8.03 -16.75 6.54
C PHE A 48 -8.80 -16.39 7.81
N LEU A 49 -9.42 -17.38 8.48
CA LEU A 49 -10.19 -17.13 9.70
C LEU A 49 -9.33 -16.56 10.83
N ARG A 50 -8.10 -17.05 11.02
CA ARG A 50 -7.17 -16.49 12.00
C ARG A 50 -6.79 -15.03 11.68
N ILE A 51 -6.54 -14.73 10.41
CA ILE A 51 -6.23 -13.36 9.97
C ILE A 51 -7.45 -12.45 10.16
N ALA A 52 -8.66 -12.93 9.83
CA ALA A 52 -9.89 -12.19 10.00
C ALA A 52 -10.14 -11.88 11.48
N GLU A 53 -10.05 -12.89 12.35
CA GLU A 53 -10.16 -12.76 13.81
C GLU A 53 -9.13 -11.77 14.39
N ARG A 54 -7.86 -11.85 13.96
CA ARG A 54 -6.79 -10.90 14.36
C ARG A 54 -7.20 -9.44 14.11
N ASN A 55 -7.95 -9.19 13.04
CA ASN A 55 -8.35 -7.85 12.62
C ASN A 55 -9.77 -7.45 13.08
N GLY A 56 -10.47 -8.31 13.83
CA GLY A 56 -11.87 -8.09 14.20
C GLY A 56 -12.87 -8.27 13.04
N ASP A 57 -12.39 -8.75 11.89
CA ASP A 57 -13.20 -9.05 10.71
C ASP A 57 -13.91 -10.38 10.95
N THR A 58 -15.02 -10.36 11.70
CA THR A 58 -15.74 -11.59 12.10
C THR A 58 -17.12 -11.72 11.46
N GLU A 59 -17.61 -10.64 10.84
CA GLU A 59 -18.87 -10.60 10.10
C GLU A 59 -18.63 -10.42 8.58
N PHE A 60 -17.44 -10.79 8.09
CA PHE A 60 -17.08 -10.76 6.66
C PHE A 60 -18.09 -11.50 5.75
N ASN A 61 -18.88 -12.40 6.33
CA ASN A 61 -19.90 -13.19 5.66
C ASN A 61 -21.34 -12.65 5.79
N ASP A 62 -21.59 -11.59 6.58
CA ASP A 62 -22.91 -10.93 6.69
C ASP A 62 -23.14 -9.89 5.57
N LEU A 63 -22.29 -9.91 4.54
CA LEU A 63 -22.49 -9.11 3.33
C LEU A 63 -23.74 -9.60 2.60
N LYS A 64 -24.86 -8.89 2.80
CA LYS A 64 -26.17 -9.10 2.12
C LYS A 64 -26.08 -9.14 0.58
N SER A 65 -24.96 -8.68 0.03
CA SER A 65 -24.48 -9.04 -1.29
C SER A 65 -22.97 -9.22 -1.11
N PRO A 66 -22.39 -10.43 -1.21
CA PRO A 66 -20.94 -10.55 -1.19
C PRO A 66 -20.43 -9.65 -2.30
N PRO A 67 -19.43 -8.79 -2.04
CA PRO A 67 -18.76 -8.07 -3.10
C PRO A 67 -18.33 -9.13 -4.09
N GLU A 68 -18.83 -9.03 -5.32
CA GLU A 68 -18.47 -9.91 -6.41
C GLU A 68 -16.95 -10.07 -6.38
N GLN A 69 -16.46 -11.27 -6.06
CA GLN A 69 -15.09 -11.75 -6.25
C GLN A 69 -14.06 -10.62 -6.47
N GLY A 70 -13.52 -10.01 -5.41
CA GLY A 70 -12.55 -8.94 -5.66
C GLY A 70 -11.98 -8.15 -4.50
N ILE A 71 -12.52 -8.27 -3.28
CA ILE A 71 -11.91 -7.60 -2.12
C ILE A 71 -10.74 -8.46 -1.61
N ILE A 72 -9.54 -7.91 -1.67
CA ILE A 72 -8.30 -8.57 -1.28
C ILE A 72 -7.50 -7.59 -0.43
N ALA A 73 -6.86 -8.10 0.62
CA ALA A 73 -5.96 -7.34 1.47
C ALA A 73 -4.64 -8.09 1.66
N PHE A 74 -3.60 -7.37 2.05
CA PHE A 74 -2.38 -7.99 2.56
C PHE A 74 -2.71 -8.84 3.79
N ALA A 75 -2.22 -10.08 3.81
CA ALA A 75 -2.40 -11.00 4.93
C ALA A 75 -1.72 -10.48 6.22
N ASP A 76 -0.61 -9.76 6.05
CA ASP A 76 0.11 -9.15 7.16
C ASP A 76 -0.32 -7.71 7.35
N ASN A 77 -0.43 -7.31 8.62
CA ASN A 77 -0.44 -5.90 8.98
C ASN A 77 1.01 -5.43 9.04
N PHE A 78 1.25 -4.17 8.68
CA PHE A 78 2.56 -3.54 8.78
C PHE A 78 2.54 -2.52 9.92
N THR A 79 3.66 -2.41 10.63
CA THR A 79 3.84 -1.42 11.70
C THR A 79 4.83 -0.33 11.31
N GLY A 80 5.49 -0.48 10.16
CA GLY A 80 6.46 0.48 9.68
C GLY A 80 6.95 0.18 8.28
N ILE A 81 7.39 1.24 7.61
CA ILE A 81 8.04 1.20 6.31
C ILE A 81 9.31 2.03 6.45
N LYS A 82 10.40 1.57 5.85
CA LYS A 82 11.63 2.34 5.71
C LYS A 82 12.11 2.29 4.28
N VAL A 83 12.32 3.46 3.68
CA VAL A 83 12.87 3.62 2.33
C VAL A 83 14.28 4.17 2.44
N THR A 84 15.23 3.56 1.72
CA THR A 84 16.61 4.05 1.57
C THR A 84 17.02 4.01 0.11
N SER A 85 18.06 4.76 -0.26
CA SER A 85 18.68 4.72 -1.59
C SER A 85 20.12 4.23 -1.52
N ASP A 86 20.60 3.57 -2.58
CA ASP A 86 22.00 3.23 -2.81
C ASP A 86 22.91 4.43 -3.09
N LYS A 87 22.35 5.62 -3.28
CA LYS A 87 23.06 6.86 -3.57
C LYS A 87 22.64 7.98 -2.62
N ASP A 88 23.50 8.98 -2.53
CA ASP A 88 23.23 10.21 -1.79
C ASP A 88 22.00 10.90 -2.41
N TRP A 89 21.04 11.25 -1.56
CA TRP A 89 19.90 12.06 -1.98
C TRP A 89 20.26 13.55 -1.97
N SER A 90 21.03 13.97 -0.97
CA SER A 90 21.67 15.27 -0.85
C SER A 90 22.87 15.15 0.10
N ALA A 91 23.62 16.22 0.31
CA ALA A 91 24.71 16.24 1.28
C ALA A 91 24.26 15.91 2.73
N GLU A 92 22.99 16.19 3.07
CA GLU A 92 22.40 15.88 4.38
C GLU A 92 21.83 14.46 4.47
N TYR A 93 21.60 13.80 3.33
CA TYR A 93 21.00 12.49 3.21
C TYR A 93 21.92 11.57 2.38
N PRO A 94 23.04 11.10 2.96
CA PRO A 94 23.93 10.18 2.28
C PRO A 94 23.26 8.82 2.02
N ALA A 95 23.81 8.05 1.10
CA ALA A 95 23.35 6.71 0.74
C ALA A 95 23.08 5.85 1.99
N GLY A 96 21.96 5.12 1.97
CA GLY A 96 21.49 4.30 3.10
C GLY A 96 20.74 5.08 4.19
N THR A 97 20.70 6.41 4.15
CA THR A 97 19.86 7.22 5.05
C THR A 97 18.38 6.98 4.75
N SER A 98 17.54 7.02 5.79
CA SER A 98 16.09 6.93 5.60
C SER A 98 15.57 8.14 4.84
N LEU A 99 14.74 7.89 3.84
CA LEU A 99 14.09 8.89 3.02
C LEU A 99 12.60 9.06 3.37
N ASN A 100 12.14 8.57 4.52
CA ASN A 100 10.71 8.58 4.85
C ASN A 100 10.12 10.00 4.91
N ASP A 101 10.91 11.02 5.24
CA ASP A 101 10.48 12.42 5.21
C ASP A 101 10.48 13.04 3.81
N LYS A 102 11.08 12.35 2.82
CA LYS A 102 11.07 12.69 1.39
C LYS A 102 10.06 11.87 0.60
N MET A 103 9.23 11.10 1.29
CA MET A 103 8.26 10.16 0.71
C MET A 103 6.87 10.42 1.28
N GLY A 104 5.87 10.19 0.44
CA GLY A 104 4.49 10.01 0.85
C GLY A 104 4.01 8.59 0.58
N VAL A 105 2.87 8.25 1.17
CA VAL A 105 2.21 6.96 0.96
C VAL A 105 0.73 7.18 0.73
N ARG A 106 0.20 6.49 -0.27
CA ARG A 106 -1.23 6.40 -0.54
C ARG A 106 -1.67 4.95 -0.51
N TYR A 107 -2.77 4.66 0.18
CA TYR A 107 -3.27 3.30 0.35
C TYR A 107 -4.73 3.28 0.78
N VAL A 108 -5.40 2.17 0.54
CA VAL A 108 -6.72 1.86 1.12
C VAL A 108 -6.54 0.89 2.28
N SER A 109 -7.28 1.10 3.38
CA SER A 109 -7.32 0.18 4.52
C SER A 109 -8.76 -0.14 4.90
N TYR A 110 -9.09 -1.42 5.00
CA TYR A 110 -10.42 -1.84 5.45
C TYR A 110 -10.62 -1.77 6.96
N ALA A 111 -9.60 -1.36 7.73
CA ALA A 111 -9.65 -1.38 9.20
C ALA A 111 -10.83 -0.56 9.75
N GLU A 112 -11.00 0.68 9.29
CA GLU A 112 -12.10 1.55 9.75
C GLU A 112 -13.48 1.02 9.33
N TYR A 113 -13.59 0.41 8.14
CA TYR A 113 -14.82 -0.21 7.66
C TYR A 113 -15.25 -1.40 8.52
N ILE A 114 -14.29 -2.26 8.88
CA ILE A 114 -14.49 -3.41 9.76
C ILE A 114 -14.86 -2.94 11.17
N GLU A 115 -14.10 -1.98 11.73
CA GLU A 115 -14.32 -1.45 13.09
C GLU A 115 -15.67 -0.72 13.23
N SER A 116 -16.18 -0.17 12.13
CA SER A 116 -17.48 0.50 12.07
C SER A 116 -18.66 -0.48 11.88
N GLY A 117 -18.41 -1.79 11.79
CA GLY A 117 -19.46 -2.80 11.62
C GLY A 117 -20.12 -2.78 10.24
N TYR A 118 -19.33 -2.58 9.18
CA TYR A 118 -19.77 -2.70 7.79
C TYR A 118 -20.97 -1.81 7.41
N PRO A 119 -20.92 -0.49 7.68
CA PRO A 119 -22.05 0.40 7.42
C PRO A 119 -22.45 0.40 5.92
N PRO A 120 -23.75 0.45 5.61
CA PRO A 120 -24.20 0.50 4.22
C PRO A 120 -23.81 1.84 3.57
N GLY A 121 -23.43 1.80 2.28
CA GLY A 121 -23.09 3.01 1.51
C GLY A 121 -21.68 3.55 1.75
N PHE A 122 -20.82 2.79 2.45
CA PHE A 122 -19.42 3.12 2.66
C PHE A 122 -18.64 3.02 1.34
N ASP A 123 -18.03 4.12 0.90
CA ASP A 123 -17.28 4.18 -0.35
C ASP A 123 -15.82 3.80 -0.09
N LEU A 124 -15.46 2.56 -0.43
CA LEU A 124 -14.11 2.02 -0.25
C LEU A 124 -13.03 2.82 -1.00
N GLY A 125 -13.41 3.64 -1.99
CA GLY A 125 -12.49 4.45 -2.76
C GLY A 125 -12.30 5.88 -2.27
N LYS A 126 -13.07 6.28 -1.25
CA LYS A 126 -13.08 7.65 -0.75
C LYS A 126 -12.99 7.73 0.76
N ASP A 127 -13.76 6.91 1.47
CA ASP A 127 -13.90 7.03 2.92
C ASP A 127 -12.73 6.39 3.67
N ILE A 128 -12.00 5.48 3.02
CA ILE A 128 -10.84 4.75 3.57
C ILE A 128 -9.61 4.84 2.66
N LEU A 129 -9.56 5.85 1.81
CA LEU A 129 -8.36 6.20 1.05
C LEU A 129 -7.52 7.16 1.89
N TYR A 130 -6.31 6.74 2.23
CA TYR A 130 -5.38 7.52 3.03
C TYR A 130 -4.25 8.03 2.14
N ASP A 131 -3.88 9.29 2.34
CA ASP A 131 -2.74 9.94 1.70
C ASP A 131 -2.01 10.80 2.74
N LYS A 132 -0.78 10.45 3.08
CA LYS A 132 0.00 11.13 4.13
C LYS A 132 1.51 11.01 3.93
N PRO A 133 2.29 11.92 4.54
CA PRO A 133 3.75 11.77 4.61
C PRO A 133 4.12 10.41 5.20
N LEU A 134 5.08 9.72 4.60
CA LEU A 134 5.51 8.41 5.08
C LEU A 134 6.12 8.51 6.49
N SER A 135 6.75 9.64 6.81
CA SER A 135 7.26 9.97 8.15
C SER A 135 6.17 10.14 9.22
N ALA A 136 4.91 10.33 8.84
CA ALA A 136 3.79 10.50 9.76
C ALA A 136 3.05 9.17 10.07
N LEU A 137 3.41 8.07 9.40
CA LEU A 137 2.81 6.76 9.63
C LEU A 137 2.92 6.31 11.08
N GLN A 138 1.80 5.88 11.64
CA GLN A 138 1.69 5.23 12.93
C GLN A 138 1.58 3.71 12.76
N PRO A 139 1.96 2.90 13.78
CA PRO A 139 1.92 1.44 13.67
C PRO A 139 0.56 0.84 13.28
N ASP A 140 -0.55 1.48 13.66
CA ASP A 140 -1.90 0.96 13.38
C ASP A 140 -2.44 1.40 12.01
N ASP A 141 -1.74 2.29 11.30
CA ASP A 141 -2.18 2.86 10.04
C ASP A 141 -2.25 1.83 8.91
N LEU A 142 -1.42 0.79 8.96
CA LEU A 142 -1.23 -0.18 7.88
C LEU A 142 -1.80 -1.55 8.24
N ARG A 143 -3.00 -1.55 8.85
CA ARG A 143 -3.81 -2.75 9.10
C ARG A 143 -4.76 -2.99 7.94
N VAL A 144 -5.00 -4.27 7.60
CA VAL A 144 -5.97 -4.69 6.56
C VAL A 144 -5.88 -3.84 5.29
N VAL A 145 -4.65 -3.61 4.85
CA VAL A 145 -4.36 -2.77 3.68
C VAL A 145 -4.83 -3.51 2.42
N GLU A 146 -5.57 -2.81 1.58
CA GLU A 146 -6.06 -3.33 0.31
C GLU A 146 -4.90 -3.79 -0.59
N TYR A 147 -5.15 -4.87 -1.34
CA TYR A 147 -4.25 -5.36 -2.35
C TYR A 147 -4.94 -5.49 -3.71
N THR A 148 -4.76 -4.49 -4.56
CA THR A 148 -5.11 -4.60 -5.98
C THR A 148 -3.90 -5.14 -6.76
N PRO A 149 -4.01 -6.27 -7.48
CA PRO A 149 -2.92 -6.81 -8.32
C PRO A 149 -2.48 -5.88 -9.46
N SER A 150 -3.33 -4.92 -9.83
CA SER A 150 -3.03 -3.88 -10.81
C SER A 150 -2.53 -2.62 -10.12
N SER A 151 -1.24 -2.29 -10.32
CA SER A 151 -0.63 -1.04 -9.85
C SER A 151 -1.25 0.23 -10.47
N LEU A 152 -2.22 0.08 -11.39
CA LEU A 152 -2.94 1.16 -12.06
C LEU A 152 -4.23 1.57 -11.34
N SER A 153 -4.60 0.87 -10.26
CA SER A 153 -5.76 1.22 -9.45
C SER A 153 -5.44 2.38 -8.50
N ILE A 154 -6.38 3.30 -8.31
CA ILE A 154 -6.28 4.31 -7.25
C ILE A 154 -6.28 3.70 -5.83
N TYR A 155 -6.68 2.43 -5.71
CA TYR A 155 -6.67 1.67 -4.45
C TYR A 155 -5.31 1.05 -4.15
N SER A 156 -4.39 1.05 -5.12
CA SER A 156 -3.07 0.46 -4.97
C SER A 156 -2.31 1.10 -3.82
N PHE A 157 -1.54 0.27 -3.10
CA PHE A 157 -0.53 0.76 -2.17
C PHE A 157 0.62 1.42 -2.95
N ILE A 158 0.76 2.73 -2.83
CA ILE A 158 1.70 3.55 -3.59
C ILE A 158 2.63 4.28 -2.63
N LEU A 159 3.92 4.19 -2.90
CA LEU A 159 4.95 5.06 -2.33
C LEU A 159 5.36 6.08 -3.38
N TYR A 160 5.42 7.35 -3.02
CA TYR A 160 5.74 8.43 -3.96
C TYR A 160 6.73 9.42 -3.38
N PHE A 161 7.51 10.08 -4.23
CA PHE A 161 8.49 11.07 -3.81
C PHE A 161 7.82 12.43 -3.60
N THR A 162 8.19 13.13 -2.53
CA THR A 162 7.74 14.51 -2.24
C THR A 162 8.80 15.55 -2.57
N SER A 163 10.00 15.11 -2.93
CA SER A 163 11.11 15.93 -3.40
C SER A 163 11.95 15.14 -4.41
N VAL A 164 12.89 15.81 -5.09
CA VAL A 164 13.89 15.16 -5.95
C VAL A 164 15.28 15.25 -5.29
N PRO A 165 16.23 14.34 -5.62
CA PRO A 165 17.60 14.45 -5.15
C PRO A 165 18.31 15.68 -5.73
N ASP A 166 19.40 16.11 -5.09
CA ASP A 166 20.22 17.27 -5.52
C ASP A 166 20.81 17.09 -6.94
N ASN A 167 20.98 15.84 -7.37
CA ASN A 167 21.39 15.46 -8.72
C ASN A 167 20.17 14.92 -9.51
N PRO A 168 19.30 15.81 -10.03
CA PRO A 168 18.10 15.37 -10.74
C PRO A 168 18.46 14.57 -12.00
N GLY A 169 17.65 13.57 -12.32
CA GLY A 169 17.86 12.68 -13.47
C GLY A 169 18.81 11.51 -13.19
N GLU A 170 19.44 11.45 -12.02
CA GLU A 170 20.22 10.30 -11.60
C GLU A 170 19.31 9.09 -11.33
N VAL A 171 19.76 7.90 -11.74
CA VAL A 171 19.07 6.63 -11.46
C VAL A 171 19.52 6.12 -10.09
N HIS A 172 18.57 5.80 -9.22
CA HIS A 172 18.77 5.27 -7.88
C HIS A 172 18.20 3.85 -7.78
N THR A 173 18.80 3.02 -6.94
CA THR A 173 18.19 1.79 -6.43
C THR A 173 17.67 2.05 -5.03
N PHE A 174 16.36 2.02 -4.87
CA PHE A 174 15.68 2.13 -3.59
C PHE A 174 15.52 0.75 -2.96
N THR A 175 15.76 0.67 -1.67
CA THR A 175 15.40 -0.49 -0.84
C THR A 175 14.27 -0.08 0.09
N VAL A 176 13.22 -0.89 0.13
CA VAL A 176 12.08 -0.69 1.02
C VAL A 176 11.94 -1.88 1.95
N GLU A 177 11.94 -1.57 3.24
CA GLU A 177 11.76 -2.53 4.33
C GLU A 177 10.38 -2.31 4.94
N PHE A 178 9.56 -3.36 4.96
CA PHE A 178 8.27 -3.38 5.64
C PHE A 178 8.40 -4.22 6.90
N THR A 179 8.08 -3.65 8.05
CA THR A 179 8.01 -4.38 9.32
C THR A 179 6.58 -4.85 9.53
N THR A 180 6.38 -6.16 9.64
CA THR A 180 5.07 -6.76 9.95
C THR A 180 4.79 -6.70 11.46
N SER A 181 3.52 -6.83 11.84
CA SER A 181 3.09 -6.76 13.25
C SER A 181 3.67 -7.86 14.15
N ASP A 182 4.15 -8.97 13.59
CA ASP A 182 4.87 -10.02 14.31
C ASP A 182 6.40 -9.78 14.39
N GLY A 183 6.88 -8.65 13.88
CA GLY A 183 8.27 -8.22 13.92
C GLY A 183 9.14 -8.71 12.76
N MET A 184 8.60 -9.44 11.79
CA MET A 184 9.35 -9.82 10.59
C MET A 184 9.60 -8.61 9.67
N VAL A 185 10.76 -8.58 9.01
CA VAL A 185 11.10 -7.55 8.01
C VAL A 185 11.04 -8.16 6.61
N LYS A 186 10.23 -7.56 5.74
CA LYS A 186 10.13 -7.90 4.31
C LYS A 186 10.81 -6.81 3.50
N THR A 187 11.78 -7.20 2.68
CA THR A 187 12.56 -6.26 1.87
C THR A 187 12.25 -6.42 0.39
N ALA A 188 12.19 -5.31 -0.33
CA ALA A 188 12.14 -5.27 -1.78
C ALA A 188 13.00 -4.11 -2.29
N SER A 189 13.45 -4.18 -3.54
CA SER A 189 14.23 -3.11 -4.17
C SER A 189 13.68 -2.76 -5.54
N ILE A 190 13.89 -1.51 -5.95
CA ILE A 190 13.49 -0.98 -7.24
C ILE A 190 14.52 0.02 -7.74
N THR A 191 14.79 0.00 -9.05
CA THR A 191 15.68 0.96 -9.69
C THR A 191 14.86 1.92 -10.55
N CYS A 192 14.93 3.22 -10.27
CA CYS A 192 14.24 4.27 -11.02
C CYS A 192 14.93 5.63 -10.85
N THR A 193 14.52 6.59 -11.67
CA THR A 193 14.85 8.01 -11.49
C THR A 193 13.76 8.64 -10.61
N PRO A 194 14.10 9.36 -9.53
CA PRO A 194 13.10 10.03 -8.70
C PRO A 194 12.52 11.25 -9.40
N GLU A 195 11.20 11.32 -9.44
CA GLU A 195 10.42 12.43 -10.00
C GLU A 195 9.29 12.76 -9.00
N VAL A 196 8.90 14.04 -8.92
CA VAL A 196 7.81 14.51 -8.04
C VAL A 196 6.61 14.92 -8.87
N ASP A 197 5.47 14.30 -8.60
CA ASP A 197 4.23 14.55 -9.29
C ASP A 197 3.92 16.06 -9.32
N PRO A 198 3.82 16.68 -10.51
CA PRO A 198 3.50 18.10 -10.64
C PRO A 198 2.16 18.48 -9.98
N ALA A 199 1.26 17.53 -9.76
CA ALA A 199 -0.02 17.75 -9.07
C ALA A 199 0.12 17.88 -7.54
N LEU A 200 1.27 17.53 -6.96
CA LEU A 200 1.58 17.67 -5.53
C LEU A 200 2.29 19.00 -5.18
N GLN A 201 2.56 19.85 -6.17
CA GLN A 201 3.17 21.18 -6.03
C GLN A 201 2.12 22.29 -6.05
#